data_AF-A0A5N6J767-F1
#
_entry.id   AF-A0A5N6J767-F1
#
_cell.length_a   1.000
_cell.length_b   1.000
_cell.length_c   1.000
_cell.angle_alpha   90.00
_cell.angle_beta   90.00
_cell.angle_gamma   90.00
#
_symmetry.space_group_name_H-M   'P 1'
#
loop_
_entity.id
_entity.type
_entity.pdbx_description
1 polymer ?
#
loop_
_entity_poly.entity_id
_entity_poly.type
_entity_poly.pdbx_seq_one_letter_code
_entity_poly.pdbx_strand_id
1 'polypeptide(L)'
;MSNKPFNETARNLKLDEVAEENDDYILCGELQNDEGEWVAAEINLNEIFGLSQSSAHVEWGGEDFSKSADCVEFSVNPIPVATAEDDVHGELQERPMLYVTIPVDWNDGQVEVCVDLSDGIVNNNGQFELRLDRIPQDQRIVKAY
;
A
#
# COMPACT_ATOMS: atom_id res chain seq x y z
N MET A 1 17.86 10.81 7.85
CA MET A 1 17.13 9.73 7.15
C MET A 1 16.17 9.10 8.14
N SER A 2 14.99 9.68 8.32
CA SER A 2 13.94 9.08 9.14
C SER A 2 13.39 7.87 8.40
N ASN A 3 13.71 6.66 8.88
CA ASN A 3 13.15 5.40 8.37
C ASN A 3 11.71 5.17 8.90
N LYS A 4 10.93 6.24 9.01
CA LYS A 4 9.56 6.15 9.53
C LYS A 4 8.61 5.70 8.42
N PRO A 5 7.59 4.92 8.76
CA PRO A 5 6.57 4.57 7.78
C PRO A 5 5.86 5.87 7.34
N PHE A 6 5.59 6.03 6.05
CA PHE A 6 5.21 7.33 5.49
C PHE A 6 3.91 7.88 6.09
N ASN A 7 3.00 6.99 6.48
CA ASN A 7 1.69 7.28 7.05
C ASN A 7 1.74 8.10 8.35
N GLU A 8 2.82 8.04 9.13
CA GLU A 8 2.99 8.93 10.32
C GLU A 8 3.19 10.40 9.93
N THR A 9 3.63 10.65 8.70
CA THR A 9 4.00 11.97 8.18
C THR A 9 3.30 12.29 6.87
N ALA A 10 2.19 11.60 6.59
CA ALA A 10 1.40 11.78 5.39
C ALA A 10 -0.05 12.12 5.73
N ARG A 11 -0.69 12.89 4.86
CA ARG A 11 -2.12 13.25 4.97
C ARG A 11 -2.75 13.36 3.60
N ASN A 12 -4.08 13.39 3.57
CA ASN A 12 -4.86 13.49 2.33
C ASN A 12 -4.51 12.39 1.32
N LEU A 13 -4.20 11.19 1.83
CA LEU A 13 -3.89 10.01 1.01
C LEU A 13 -5.14 9.56 0.25
N LYS A 14 -4.99 9.40 -1.05
CA LYS A 14 -6.03 8.91 -1.95
C LYS A 14 -5.39 8.25 -3.15
N LEU A 15 -6.05 7.21 -3.67
CA LEU A 15 -5.75 6.71 -4.99
C LEU A 15 -6.41 7.64 -6.01
N ASP A 16 -5.68 8.03 -7.05
CA ASP A 16 -6.24 8.89 -8.09
C ASP A 16 -7.29 8.11 -8.91
N GLU A 17 -8.57 8.39 -8.65
CA GLU A 17 -9.72 7.74 -9.32
C GLU A 17 -9.91 8.18 -10.78
N VAL A 18 -9.10 9.12 -11.29
CA VAL A 18 -9.19 9.61 -12.67
C VAL A 18 -8.55 8.63 -13.68
N ALA A 19 -8.15 7.43 -13.21
CA ALA A 19 -7.67 6.35 -14.06
C ALA A 19 -8.78 5.83 -15.00
N GLU A 20 -9.02 6.51 -16.13
CA GLU A 20 -9.95 6.08 -17.18
C GLU A 20 -9.47 4.76 -17.81
N GLU A 21 -10.01 3.63 -17.36
CA GLU A 21 -9.89 2.27 -17.93
C GLU A 21 -8.48 1.73 -18.28
N ASN A 22 -7.40 2.51 -18.15
CA ASN A 22 -6.02 2.18 -18.52
C ASN A 22 -4.96 3.03 -17.79
N ASP A 23 -5.35 3.97 -16.93
CA ASP A 23 -4.43 4.95 -16.37
C ASP A 23 -3.90 4.54 -14.99
N ASP A 24 -2.70 5.01 -14.70
CA ASP A 24 -1.82 4.58 -13.62
C ASP A 24 -2.50 4.55 -12.23
N TYR A 25 -2.22 3.51 -11.44
CA TYR A 25 -2.66 3.43 -10.04
C TYR A 25 -1.81 4.36 -9.19
N ILE A 26 -2.03 5.66 -9.27
CA ILE A 26 -1.20 6.66 -8.58
C ILE A 26 -1.75 6.90 -7.17
N LEU A 27 -0.94 6.60 -6.15
CA LEU A 27 -1.20 7.03 -4.79
C LEU A 27 -0.74 8.47 -4.62
N CYS A 28 -1.69 9.36 -4.34
CA CYS A 28 -1.46 10.78 -4.12
C CYS A 28 -1.62 11.14 -2.64
N GLY A 29 -0.82 12.09 -2.16
CA GLY A 29 -0.97 12.64 -0.81
C GLY A 29 -0.03 13.81 -0.55
N GLU A 30 -0.05 14.32 0.68
CA GLU A 30 0.92 15.29 1.15
C GLU A 30 1.84 14.64 2.18
N LEU A 31 3.15 14.74 2.00
CA LEU A 31 4.15 14.26 2.95
C LEU A 31 4.92 15.42 3.57
N GLN A 32 5.27 15.29 4.83
CA GLN A 32 6.08 16.28 5.53
C GLN A 32 7.57 16.17 5.13
N ASN A 33 8.20 17.26 4.72
CA ASN A 33 9.64 17.31 4.47
C ASN A 33 10.45 17.50 5.77
N ASP A 34 11.79 17.46 5.68
CA ASP A 34 12.69 17.63 6.84
C ASP A 34 12.59 19.03 7.48
N GLU A 35 12.05 20.02 6.74
CA GLU A 35 11.78 21.38 7.24
C GLU A 35 10.41 21.49 7.93
N GLY A 36 9.61 20.41 7.92
CA GLY A 36 8.28 20.35 8.52
C GLY A 36 7.15 20.85 7.61
N GLU A 37 7.45 21.18 6.35
CA GLU A 37 6.48 21.63 5.35
C GLU A 37 5.78 20.45 4.69
N TRP A 38 4.51 20.65 4.31
CA TRP A 38 3.73 19.64 3.61
C TRP A 38 3.91 19.78 2.10
N VAL A 39 4.44 18.74 1.47
CA VAL A 39 4.75 18.68 0.05
C VAL A 39 3.82 17.67 -0.60
N ALA A 40 3.16 18.06 -1.69
CA ALA A 40 2.40 17.12 -2.51
C ALA A 40 3.36 16.09 -3.12
N ALA A 41 3.04 14.81 -2.97
CA ALA A 41 3.76 13.74 -3.63
C ALA A 41 2.80 12.69 -4.17
N GLU A 42 3.33 11.92 -5.10
CA GLU A 42 2.62 10.88 -5.81
C GLU A 42 3.57 9.70 -6.05
N ILE A 43 3.03 8.50 -6.09
CA ILE A 43 3.79 7.29 -6.46
C ILE A 43 2.91 6.37 -7.29
N ASN A 44 3.45 5.90 -8.41
CA ASN A 44 2.76 4.95 -9.27
C ASN A 44 2.84 3.54 -8.67
N LEU A 45 1.71 3.00 -8.25
CA LEU A 45 1.62 1.66 -7.70
C LEU A 45 1.88 0.58 -8.76
N ASN A 46 1.64 0.86 -10.05
CA ASN A 46 2.00 -0.05 -11.15
C ASN A 46 3.51 -0.16 -11.37
N GLU A 47 4.31 0.80 -10.92
CA GLU A 47 5.78 0.71 -11.04
C GLU A 47 6.43 -0.01 -9.85
N ILE A 48 5.65 -0.32 -8.81
CA ILE A 48 6.16 -0.95 -7.58
C ILE A 48 5.53 -2.29 -7.28
N PHE A 49 4.40 -2.61 -7.92
CA PHE A 49 3.69 -3.87 -7.72
C PHE A 49 3.56 -4.64 -9.01
N GLY A 50 3.92 -5.92 -8.95
CA GLY A 50 3.50 -6.96 -9.87
C GLY A 50 2.44 -7.85 -9.25
N LEU A 51 1.86 -8.73 -10.04
CA LEU A 51 0.85 -9.68 -9.60
C LEU A 51 1.09 -11.04 -10.25
N SER A 52 1.06 -12.09 -9.44
CA SER A 52 1.20 -13.46 -9.90
C SER A 52 -0.11 -14.22 -9.69
N GLN A 53 -0.82 -14.51 -10.79
CA GLN A 53 -2.09 -15.23 -10.78
C GLN A 53 -1.94 -16.70 -10.35
N SER A 54 -0.79 -17.31 -10.66
CA SER A 54 -0.51 -18.71 -10.33
C SER A 54 -0.35 -18.95 -8.83
N SER A 55 0.19 -17.97 -8.10
CA SER A 55 0.43 -18.03 -6.66
C SER A 55 -0.49 -17.11 -5.85
N ALA A 56 -1.36 -16.36 -6.53
CA ALA A 56 -2.31 -15.43 -5.93
C ALA A 56 -1.63 -14.44 -4.96
N HIS A 57 -0.50 -13.85 -5.37
CA HIS A 57 0.25 -12.91 -4.54
C HIS A 57 0.60 -11.63 -5.30
N VAL A 58 0.78 -10.54 -4.56
CA VAL A 58 1.29 -9.26 -5.08
C VAL A 58 2.80 -9.23 -4.88
N GLU A 59 3.56 -8.75 -5.85
CA GLU A 59 5.03 -8.72 -5.78
C GLU A 59 5.50 -7.28 -5.66
N TRP A 60 6.13 -6.96 -4.54
CA TRP A 60 6.83 -5.69 -4.43
C TRP A 60 8.07 -5.66 -5.31
N GLY A 61 8.29 -4.54 -6.00
CA GLY A 61 9.33 -4.39 -7.02
C GLY A 61 9.01 -5.10 -8.34
N GLY A 62 7.77 -5.61 -8.49
CA GLY A 62 7.23 -6.00 -9.78
C GLY A 62 6.65 -4.80 -10.52
N GLU A 63 5.95 -5.06 -11.63
CA GLU A 63 5.36 -4.05 -12.48
C GLU A 63 3.96 -4.47 -12.97
N ASP A 64 3.13 -3.48 -13.28
CA ASP A 64 1.84 -3.62 -13.97
C ASP A 64 0.84 -4.56 -13.30
N PHE A 65 0.79 -4.61 -11.95
CA PHE A 65 -0.18 -5.46 -11.23
C PHE A 65 -1.63 -5.26 -11.70
N SER A 66 -1.99 -4.04 -12.09
CA SER A 66 -3.34 -3.71 -12.52
C SER A 66 -3.79 -4.41 -13.79
N LYS A 67 -2.87 -4.86 -14.65
CA LYS A 67 -3.23 -5.57 -15.89
C LYS A 67 -3.80 -6.95 -15.61
N SER A 68 -3.45 -7.53 -14.45
CA SER A 68 -3.87 -8.86 -14.03
C SER A 68 -4.84 -8.84 -12.85
N ALA A 69 -4.97 -7.70 -12.16
CA ALA A 69 -5.95 -7.54 -11.09
C ALA A 69 -7.36 -7.42 -11.67
N ASP A 70 -8.32 -8.08 -11.03
CA ASP A 70 -9.74 -7.93 -11.37
C ASP A 70 -10.33 -6.65 -10.76
N CYS A 71 -9.94 -6.37 -9.52
CA CYS A 71 -10.37 -5.19 -8.79
C CYS A 71 -9.26 -4.73 -7.84
N VAL A 72 -9.14 -3.41 -7.66
CA VAL A 72 -8.17 -2.79 -6.76
C VAL A 72 -8.87 -1.70 -5.98
N GLU A 73 -8.79 -1.78 -4.66
CA GLU A 73 -9.42 -0.84 -3.74
C GLU A 73 -8.39 -0.31 -2.75
N PHE A 74 -8.42 1.00 -2.49
CA PHE A 74 -7.56 1.65 -1.51
C PHE A 74 -8.38 2.09 -0.30
N SER A 75 -7.92 1.75 0.90
CA SER A 75 -8.54 2.20 2.15
C SER A 75 -7.49 2.51 3.20
N VAL A 76 -7.72 3.57 3.97
CA VAL A 76 -6.92 3.89 5.15
C VAL A 76 -7.63 3.35 6.38
N ASN A 77 -7.08 2.29 6.96
CA ASN A 77 -7.70 1.60 8.08
C ASN A 77 -7.04 1.98 9.41
N PRO A 78 -7.80 2.39 10.43
CA PRO A 78 -7.26 2.60 11.77
C PRO A 78 -6.99 1.25 12.43
N ILE A 79 -5.72 0.89 12.59
CA ILE A 79 -5.29 -0.36 13.23
C ILE A 79 -4.73 -0.03 14.62
N PRO A 80 -5.19 -0.73 15.68
CA PRO A 80 -4.61 -0.59 17.01
C PRO A 80 -3.15 -1.05 17.00
N VAL A 81 -2.24 -0.16 17.41
CA VAL A 81 -0.84 -0.50 17.61
C VAL A 81 -0.58 -0.55 19.11
N ALA A 82 0.04 -1.63 19.58
CA ALA A 82 0.38 -1.78 20.99
C ALA A 82 1.52 -0.80 21.35
N THR A 83 1.15 0.33 21.93
CA THR A 83 2.07 1.36 22.41
C THR A 83 2.45 1.04 23.87
N ALA A 84 3.37 0.09 24.05
CA ALA A 84 3.84 -0.43 25.34
C ALA A 84 2.85 -1.35 26.11
N GLU A 85 3.40 -2.17 27.02
CA GLU A 85 2.70 -3.29 27.67
C GLU A 85 1.54 -2.88 28.59
N ASP A 86 1.41 -1.60 28.95
CA ASP A 86 0.42 -1.08 29.92
C ASP A 86 -0.67 -0.18 29.28
N ASP A 87 -0.63 0.02 27.96
CA ASP A 87 -1.61 0.90 27.29
C ASP A 87 -2.89 0.14 26.91
N VAL A 88 -3.90 0.27 27.77
CA VAL A 88 -5.24 -0.34 27.62
C VAL A 88 -6.02 0.29 26.45
N HIS A 89 -5.53 1.38 25.86
CA HIS A 89 -6.13 2.12 24.76
C HIS A 89 -5.10 2.35 23.64
N GLY A 90 -4.46 1.27 23.15
CA GLY A 90 -3.45 1.33 22.10
C GLY A 90 -3.82 2.32 20.98
N GLU A 91 -2.86 3.18 20.62
CA GLU A 91 -3.11 4.23 19.64
C GLU A 91 -3.55 3.63 18.29
N LEU A 92 -4.60 4.21 17.70
CA LEU A 92 -5.03 3.85 16.36
C LEU A 92 -4.07 4.48 15.36
N GLN A 93 -3.29 3.66 14.68
CA GLN A 93 -2.47 4.10 13.58
C GLN A 93 -3.26 3.94 12.27
N GLU A 94 -3.39 5.02 11.51
CA GLU A 94 -3.94 4.97 10.16
C GLU A 94 -2.98 4.23 9.24
N ARG A 95 -3.36 3.04 8.78
CA ARG A 95 -2.54 2.19 7.90
C ARG A 95 -3.15 2.21 6.49
N PRO A 96 -2.41 2.71 5.48
CA PRO A 96 -2.86 2.72 4.10
C PRO A 96 -2.78 1.30 3.53
N MET A 97 -3.94 0.71 3.30
CA MET A 97 -4.12 -0.66 2.81
C MET A 97 -4.56 -0.65 1.35
N LEU A 98 -3.95 -1.52 0.56
CA LEU A 98 -4.34 -1.82 -0.81
C LEU A 98 -4.96 -3.21 -0.85
N TYR A 99 -6.21 -3.29 -1.27
CA TYR A 99 -6.94 -4.52 -1.49
C TYR A 99 -6.92 -4.84 -2.98
N VAL A 100 -6.47 -6.04 -3.32
CA VAL A 100 -6.35 -6.47 -4.72
C VAL A 100 -7.06 -7.81 -4.87
N THR A 101 -8.01 -7.87 -5.79
CA THR A 101 -8.69 -9.10 -6.20
C THR A 101 -7.93 -9.72 -7.36
N ILE A 102 -7.42 -10.93 -7.15
CA ILE A 102 -6.59 -11.67 -8.08
C ILE A 102 -7.40 -12.85 -8.64
N PRO A 103 -7.68 -12.89 -9.95
CA PRO A 103 -8.22 -14.09 -10.59
C PRO A 103 -7.14 -15.18 -10.65
N VAL A 104 -7.43 -16.37 -10.16
CA VAL A 104 -6.46 -17.48 -10.11
C VAL A 104 -6.59 -18.42 -11.31
N ASP A 105 -5.47 -18.89 -11.86
CA ASP A 105 -5.50 -19.73 -13.08
C ASP A 105 -5.97 -21.18 -12.85
N TRP A 106 -5.92 -21.64 -11.60
CA TRP A 106 -6.14 -23.04 -11.23
C TRP A 106 -7.58 -23.35 -10.81
N ASN A 107 -8.46 -22.34 -10.78
CA ASN A 107 -9.89 -22.47 -10.58
C ASN A 107 -10.62 -21.25 -11.16
N ASP A 108 -11.93 -21.31 -11.40
CA ASP A 108 -12.77 -20.15 -11.77
C ASP A 108 -13.05 -19.24 -10.55
N GLY A 109 -12.04 -19.06 -9.69
CA GLY A 109 -12.13 -18.36 -8.41
C GLY A 109 -11.24 -17.14 -8.37
N GLN A 110 -11.36 -16.39 -7.28
CA GLN A 110 -10.56 -15.19 -7.07
C GLN A 110 -10.13 -15.08 -5.60
N VAL A 111 -8.95 -14.51 -5.40
CA VAL A 111 -8.37 -14.31 -4.07
C VAL A 111 -8.22 -12.82 -3.84
N GLU A 112 -8.72 -12.36 -2.70
CA GLU A 112 -8.51 -11.00 -2.24
C GLU A 112 -7.28 -10.97 -1.33
N VAL A 113 -6.31 -10.16 -1.71
CA VAL A 113 -5.08 -9.93 -0.94
C VAL A 113 -5.07 -8.50 -0.42
N CYS A 114 -4.51 -8.30 0.77
CA CYS A 114 -4.34 -6.99 1.37
C CYS A 114 -2.85 -6.73 1.55
N VAL A 115 -2.41 -5.59 1.04
CA VAL A 115 -1.03 -5.13 1.10
C VAL A 115 -1.01 -3.84 1.91
N ASP A 116 -0.20 -3.81 2.97
CA ASP A 116 0.04 -2.59 3.73
C ASP A 116 1.11 -1.77 3.03
N LEU A 117 0.71 -0.60 2.50
CA LEU A 117 1.64 0.25 1.75
C LEU A 117 2.75 0.81 2.66
N SER A 118 2.49 0.92 3.97
CA SER A 118 3.46 1.45 4.93
C SER A 118 4.62 0.51 5.24
N ASP A 119 4.52 -0.76 4.83
CA ASP A 119 5.57 -1.75 5.02
C ASP A 119 6.72 -1.59 4.01
N GLY A 120 6.40 -1.19 2.77
CA GLY A 120 7.38 -1.03 1.69
C GLY A 120 7.62 0.41 1.28
N ILE A 121 6.74 1.36 1.59
CA ILE A 121 6.88 2.77 1.20
C ILE A 121 7.28 3.61 2.42
N VAL A 122 8.20 4.56 2.22
CA VAL A 122 8.62 5.52 3.25
C VAL A 122 8.51 6.95 2.75
N ASN A 123 8.50 7.90 3.69
CA ASN A 123 8.64 9.31 3.38
C ASN A 123 10.13 9.69 3.35
N ASN A 124 10.64 10.03 2.17
CA ASN A 124 11.98 10.58 1.98
C ASN A 124 11.90 12.08 1.66
N ASN A 125 11.97 12.91 2.71
CA ASN A 125 11.99 14.38 2.61
C ASN A 125 10.82 14.96 1.78
N GLY A 126 9.60 14.50 2.03
CA GLY A 126 8.39 14.96 1.34
C GLY A 126 8.10 14.23 0.04
N GLN A 127 8.74 13.08 -0.21
CA GLN A 127 8.52 12.24 -1.39
C GLN A 127 8.30 10.78 -0.97
N PHE A 128 7.47 10.05 -1.70
CA PHE A 128 7.34 8.61 -1.51
C PHE A 128 8.58 7.89 -2.04
N GLU A 129 9.06 6.91 -1.29
CA GLU A 129 10.20 6.09 -1.70
C GLU A 129 9.92 4.62 -1.40
N LEU A 130 10.07 3.75 -2.41
CA LEU A 130 10.01 2.31 -2.24
C LEU A 130 11.28 1.79 -1.57
N ARG A 131 11.11 1.02 -0.49
CA ARG A 131 12.16 0.38 0.30
C ARG A 131 11.96 -1.12 0.33
N LEU A 132 12.59 -1.80 -0.64
CA LEU A 132 12.47 -3.25 -0.75
C LEU A 132 13.03 -4.00 0.47
N ASP A 133 13.97 -3.39 1.20
CA ASP A 133 14.59 -3.96 2.39
C ASP A 133 13.66 -4.03 3.62
N ARG A 134 12.49 -3.36 3.57
CA ARG A 134 11.54 -3.30 4.69
C ARG A 134 10.30 -4.18 4.51
N ILE A 135 10.12 -4.74 3.32
CA ILE A 135 8.93 -5.50 3.00
C ILE A 135 8.91 -6.81 3.81
N PRO A 136 7.83 -7.09 4.55
CA PRO A 136 7.64 -8.37 5.19
C PRO A 136 7.48 -9.46 4.13
N GLN A 137 8.14 -10.59 4.32
CA GLN A 137 8.02 -11.77 3.44
C GLN A 137 6.64 -12.44 3.53
N ASP A 138 5.79 -12.01 4.46
CA ASP A 138 4.49 -12.60 4.76
C ASP A 138 3.38 -11.62 4.32
N GLN A 139 2.82 -11.83 3.13
CA GLN A 139 1.63 -11.13 2.70
C GLN A 139 0.39 -11.82 3.24
N ARG A 140 -0.53 -11.05 3.83
CA ARG A 140 -1.77 -11.59 4.38
C ARG A 140 -2.81 -11.79 3.28
N ILE A 141 -3.14 -13.05 3.03
CA ILE A 141 -4.35 -13.42 2.28
C ILE A 141 -5.56 -13.15 3.19
N VAL A 142 -6.44 -12.25 2.76
CA VAL A 142 -7.59 -11.82 3.58
C VAL A 142 -8.79 -12.72 3.33
N LYS A 143 -9.00 -13.16 2.09
CA LYS A 143 -10.14 -13.98 1.72
C LYS A 143 -9.94 -14.71 0.38
N ALA A 144 -10.36 -15.97 0.32
CA ALA A 144 -10.46 -16.75 -0.92
C ALA A 144 -11.94 -17.02 -1.21
N TYR A 145 -12.36 -16.82 -2.46
CA TYR A 145 -13.73 -16.98 -2.92
C TYR A 145 -13.88 -18.19 -3.85
#